data_AF-A0A4Y2LVI5-F1
#
_entry.id   AF-A0A4Y2LVI5-F1
#
_cell.length_a   1.000
_cell.length_b   1.000
_cell.length_c   1.000
_cell.angle_alpha   90.00
_cell.angle_beta   90.00
_cell.angle_gamma   90.00
#
_symmetry.space_group_name_H-M   'P 1'
#
loop_
_entity.id
_entity.type
_entity.pdbx_description
1 polymer ?
#
loop_
_entity_poly.entity_id
_entity_poly.type
_entity_poly.pdbx_seq_one_letter_code
_entity_poly.pdbx_strand_id
1 'polypeptide(L)'
;MNFEKIQYASAKDLRCLLDNIRKSLRALKVLEYERNKLSDIILLNILLPQLDKESRKLFESSLEMSDVPKLDNFLNFLEKRNLVIESIRRDPGVKGSKNATLQPRRYQSFLTNPKSLPQEARKKCYLCGGYHKLLKCDTFLQQAVRDRYSVLRSH
;
A
#
# COMPACT_ATOMS: atom_id res chain seq x y z
N MET A 1 2.39 -26.44 -10.54
CA MET A 1 3.05 -25.30 -9.87
C MET A 1 1.96 -24.37 -9.37
N ASN A 2 1.79 -24.25 -8.06
CA ASN A 2 0.82 -23.31 -7.49
C ASN A 2 1.55 -21.99 -7.26
N PHE A 3 1.39 -21.06 -8.18
CA PHE A 3 1.91 -19.71 -8.03
C PHE A 3 0.77 -18.88 -7.45
N GLU A 4 0.91 -18.47 -6.20
CA GLU A 4 -0.02 -17.54 -5.58
C GLU A 4 0.16 -16.16 -6.20
N LYS A 5 -0.94 -15.59 -6.70
CA LYS A 5 -0.95 -14.29 -7.36
C LYS A 5 -0.42 -13.22 -6.41
N ILE A 6 0.65 -12.54 -6.82
CA ILE A 6 1.22 -11.45 -6.03
C ILE A 6 0.25 -10.25 -6.09
N GLN A 7 -0.47 -10.00 -5.00
CA GLN A 7 -1.40 -8.87 -4.92
C GLN A 7 -0.68 -7.52 -4.75
N TYR A 8 0.48 -7.52 -4.09
CA TYR A 8 1.36 -6.37 -3.93
C TYR A 8 2.82 -6.84 -4.05
N ALA A 9 3.59 -6.27 -4.98
CA ALA A 9 5.01 -6.60 -5.15
C ALA A 9 5.83 -6.26 -3.90
N SER A 10 6.00 -7.21 -2.98
CA SER A 10 7.11 -7.18 -2.04
C SER A 10 8.36 -7.68 -2.74
N ALA A 11 9.52 -7.07 -2.44
CA ALA A 11 10.82 -7.54 -2.95
C ALA A 11 11.04 -9.04 -2.63
N LYS A 12 10.55 -9.51 -1.47
CA LYS A 12 10.63 -10.91 -1.08
C LYS A 12 9.82 -11.83 -2.01
N ASP A 13 8.61 -11.42 -2.39
CA ASP A 13 7.69 -12.25 -3.17
C ASP A 13 8.14 -12.34 -4.62
N LEU A 14 8.59 -11.22 -5.21
CA LEU A 14 9.18 -11.21 -6.54
C LEU A 14 10.47 -12.05 -6.61
N ARG A 15 11.30 -12.00 -5.57
CA ARG A 15 12.53 -12.80 -5.49
C ARG A 15 12.21 -14.29 -5.40
N CYS A 16 11.25 -14.65 -4.54
CA CYS A 16 10.80 -16.03 -4.41
C CYS A 16 10.21 -16.57 -5.73
N LEU A 17 9.38 -15.77 -6.42
CA LEU A 17 8.84 -16.12 -7.73
C LEU A 17 9.97 -16.37 -8.74
N LEU A 18 10.93 -15.46 -8.83
CA LEU A 18 12.06 -15.57 -9.75
C LEU A 18 12.95 -16.77 -9.44
N ASP A 19 13.23 -17.05 -8.16
CA ASP A 19 13.98 -18.23 -7.72
C ASP A 19 13.24 -19.53 -8.09
N ASN A 20 11.92 -19.57 -7.91
CA ASN A 20 11.09 -20.71 -8.27
C ASN A 20 11.06 -20.95 -9.78
N ILE A 21 10.98 -19.89 -10.60
CA ILE A 21 11.06 -20.00 -12.05
C ILE A 21 12.44 -20.54 -12.46
N ARG A 22 13.54 -19.96 -11.94
CA ARG A 22 14.91 -20.43 -12.23
C ARG A 22 15.16 -21.87 -11.79
N LYS A 23 14.62 -22.30 -10.64
CA LYS A 23 14.68 -23.69 -10.19
C LYS A 23 13.94 -24.63 -11.14
N SER A 24 12.73 -24.24 -11.54
CA SER A 24 11.90 -25.02 -12.45
C SER A 24 12.57 -25.18 -13.83
N LEU A 25 13.11 -24.10 -14.38
CA LEU A 25 13.86 -24.14 -15.65
C LEU A 25 15.09 -25.03 -15.55
N ARG A 26 15.83 -24.98 -14.43
CA ARG A 26 16.97 -25.89 -14.19
C ARG A 26 16.54 -27.35 -14.11
N ALA A 27 15.44 -27.64 -13.40
CA ALA A 27 14.91 -29.00 -13.31
C ALA A 27 14.49 -29.55 -14.67
N LEU A 28 13.79 -28.75 -15.48
CA LEU A 28 13.41 -29.11 -16.85
C LEU A 28 14.64 -29.38 -17.73
N LYS A 29 15.71 -28.58 -17.58
CA LYS A 29 16.98 -28.81 -18.28
C LYS A 29 17.67 -30.12 -17.87
N VAL A 30 17.63 -30.48 -16.58
CA VAL A 30 18.17 -31.76 -16.09
C VAL A 30 17.40 -32.95 -16.65
N LEU A 31 16.10 -32.78 -16.87
CA LEU A 31 15.23 -33.76 -17.50
C LEU A 31 15.33 -33.75 -19.04
N GLU A 32 16.33 -33.07 -19.60
CA GLU A 32 16.58 -32.98 -21.06
C GLU A 32 15.44 -32.37 -21.87
N TYR A 33 14.52 -31.64 -21.23
CA TYR A 33 13.52 -30.84 -21.94
C TYR A 33 14.16 -29.54 -22.42
N GLU A 34 14.43 -29.45 -23.74
CA GLU A 34 14.96 -28.24 -24.35
C GLU A 34 13.94 -27.10 -24.38
N ARG A 35 14.42 -25.88 -24.13
CA ARG A 35 13.63 -24.66 -24.31
C ARG A 35 13.45 -24.40 -25.80
N ASN A 36 12.20 -24.26 -26.23
CA ASN A 36 11.85 -23.81 -27.56
C ASN A 36 11.00 -22.52 -27.51
N LYS A 37 10.80 -21.88 -28.66
CA LYS A 37 10.03 -20.61 -28.74
C LYS A 37 8.61 -20.76 -28.21
N LEU A 38 7.96 -21.91 -28.43
CA LEU A 38 6.61 -22.19 -27.94
C LEU A 38 6.58 -22.32 -26.41
N SER A 39 7.55 -23.04 -25.83
CA SER A 39 7.67 -23.19 -24.38
C SER A 39 7.92 -21.85 -23.70
N ASP A 40 8.72 -20.97 -24.31
CA ASP A 40 8.97 -19.63 -23.79
C ASP A 40 7.69 -18.80 -23.74
N ILE A 41 6.89 -18.81 -24.82
CA ILE A 41 5.61 -18.11 -24.91
C ILE A 41 4.60 -18.67 -23.89
N ILE A 42 4.50 -20.00 -23.78
CA ILE A 42 3.60 -20.66 -22.82
C ILE A 42 3.98 -20.29 -21.39
N LEU A 43 5.28 -20.38 -21.05
CA LEU A 43 5.78 -20.00 -19.74
C LEU A 43 5.50 -18.52 -19.44
N LEU A 44 5.75 -17.62 -20.39
CA LEU A 44 5.41 -16.21 -20.25
C LEU A 44 3.92 -16.01 -19.95
N ASN A 45 3.03 -16.65 -20.71
CA ASN A 45 1.58 -16.56 -20.49
C ASN A 45 1.12 -17.11 -19.14
N ILE A 46 1.83 -18.10 -18.58
CA ILE A 46 1.56 -18.63 -17.23
C ILE A 46 2.09 -17.68 -16.14
N LEU A 47 3.22 -17.03 -16.38
CA LEU A 47 3.93 -16.21 -15.41
C LEU A 47 3.43 -14.75 -15.36
N LEU A 48 2.99 -14.18 -16.47
CA LEU A 48 2.45 -12.81 -16.53
C LEU A 48 1.27 -12.58 -15.56
N PRO A 49 0.29 -13.51 -15.44
CA PRO A 49 -0.77 -13.43 -14.45
C PRO A 49 -0.30 -13.39 -12.99
N GLN A 50 0.88 -13.93 -12.70
CA GLN A 50 1.44 -14.03 -11.35
C GLN A 50 2.00 -12.70 -10.84
N LEU A 51 2.28 -11.77 -11.76
CA LEU A 51 2.68 -10.42 -11.41
C LEU A 51 1.51 -9.56 -10.97
N ASP A 52 1.81 -8.64 -10.06
CA ASP A 52 0.93 -7.55 -9.69
C ASP A 52 0.66 -6.64 -10.91
N LYS A 53 -0.46 -5.93 -10.86
CA LYS A 53 -0.94 -5.08 -11.96
C LYS A 53 0.09 -4.03 -12.39
N GLU A 54 0.82 -3.46 -11.44
CA GLU A 54 1.81 -2.42 -11.72
C GLU A 54 3.07 -2.99 -12.39
N SER A 55 3.62 -4.10 -11.89
CA SER A 55 4.76 -4.74 -12.54
C SER A 55 4.42 -5.27 -13.94
N ARG A 56 3.18 -5.70 -14.18
CA ARG A 56 2.73 -6.13 -15.51
C ARG A 56 2.68 -4.96 -16.50
N LYS A 57 2.06 -3.84 -16.12
CA LYS A 57 2.04 -2.62 -16.95
C LYS A 57 3.44 -2.15 -17.30
N LEU A 58 4.35 -2.15 -16.33
CA LEU A 58 5.75 -1.75 -16.53
C LEU A 58 6.47 -2.68 -17.50
N PHE A 59 6.23 -3.99 -17.41
CA PHE A 59 6.79 -4.94 -18.36
C PHE A 59 6.26 -4.71 -19.76
N GLU A 60 4.94 -4.61 -19.94
CA GLU A 60 4.31 -4.34 -21.23
C GLU A 60 4.79 -3.00 -21.84
N SER A 61 4.97 -1.97 -21.01
CA SER A 61 5.51 -0.67 -21.44
C SER A 61 6.99 -0.72 -21.82
N SER A 62 7.73 -1.73 -21.34
CA SER A 62 9.15 -1.93 -21.69
C SER A 62 9.36 -2.71 -22.98
N LEU A 63 8.30 -3.28 -23.54
CA LEU A 63 8.35 -4.00 -24.81
C LEU A 63 8.21 -3.01 -25.98
N GLU A 64 9.10 -3.12 -26.96
CA GLU A 64 8.91 -2.42 -28.23
C GLU A 64 7.79 -3.09 -29.03
N MET A 65 6.98 -2.30 -29.75
CA MET A 65 5.72 -2.74 -30.39
C MET A 65 5.84 -3.90 -31.39
N SER A 66 7.05 -4.34 -31.75
CA SER A 66 7.28 -5.33 -32.80
C SER A 66 7.97 -6.62 -32.32
N ASP A 67 8.37 -6.73 -31.06
CA ASP A 67 9.18 -7.87 -30.60
C ASP A 67 8.38 -8.87 -29.75
N VAL A 68 8.46 -10.15 -30.14
CA VAL A 68 7.95 -11.25 -29.29
C VAL A 68 8.79 -11.27 -28.01
N PRO A 69 8.18 -11.04 -26.82
CA PRO A 69 8.91 -11.02 -25.58
C PRO A 69 9.57 -12.37 -25.32
N LYS A 70 10.90 -12.38 -25.19
CA LYS A 70 11.65 -13.57 -24.79
C LYS A 70 11.51 -13.79 -23.30
N LEU A 71 11.47 -15.05 -22.88
CA LEU A 71 11.43 -15.41 -21.46
C LEU A 71 12.63 -14.82 -20.69
N ASP A 72 13.79 -14.74 -21.34
CA ASP A 72 14.99 -14.13 -20.75
C ASP A 72 14.83 -12.63 -20.50
N ASN A 73 14.15 -11.90 -21.41
CA ASN A 73 13.84 -10.48 -21.22
C ASN A 73 12.93 -10.29 -20.01
N PHE A 74 11.95 -11.17 -19.85
CA PHE A 74 11.06 -11.19 -18.69
C PHE A 74 11.81 -11.45 -17.38
N LEU A 75 12.71 -12.45 -17.34
CA LEU A 75 13.52 -12.74 -16.16
C LEU A 75 14.43 -11.56 -15.79
N ASN A 76 15.06 -10.93 -16.78
CA ASN A 76 15.90 -9.75 -16.56
C ASN A 76 15.10 -8.55 -16.05
N PHE A 77 13.88 -8.34 -16.58
CA PHE A 77 12.96 -7.33 -16.07
C PHE A 77 12.63 -7.56 -14.60
N LEU A 78 12.30 -8.80 -14.21
CA LEU A 78 11.98 -9.14 -12.83
C LEU A 78 13.15 -8.91 -11.88
N GLU A 79 14.37 -9.22 -12.31
CA GLU A 79 15.58 -8.98 -11.53
C GLU A 79 15.83 -7.48 -11.32
N LYS A 80 15.72 -6.68 -12.38
CA LYS A 80 15.82 -5.20 -12.29
C LYS A 80 14.74 -4.62 -11.37
N ARG A 81 13.49 -5.07 -11.51
CA ARG A 81 12.36 -4.67 -10.67
C ARG A 81 12.63 -4.98 -9.19
N ASN A 82 13.19 -6.15 -8.90
CA ASN A 82 13.56 -6.56 -7.55
C ASN A 82 14.60 -5.61 -6.94
N LEU A 83 15.68 -5.33 -7.68
CA LEU A 83 16.73 -4.41 -7.27
C LEU A 83 16.21 -2.99 -6.99
N VAL A 84 15.30 -2.48 -7.83
CA VAL A 84 14.67 -1.16 -7.62
C VAL A 84 13.84 -1.14 -6.34
N ILE A 85 13.07 -2.19 -6.05
CA ILE A 85 12.29 -2.25 -4.80
C ILE A 85 13.22 -2.36 -3.58
N GLU A 86 14.34 -3.09 -3.71
CA GLU A 86 15.35 -3.17 -2.66
C GLU A 86 16.13 -1.85 -2.45
N SER A 87 16.40 -1.08 -3.50
CA SER A 87 17.11 0.20 -3.38
C SER A 87 16.23 1.27 -2.74
N ILE A 88 14.95 1.33 -3.10
CA ILE A 88 13.96 2.22 -2.46
C ILE A 88 13.83 1.92 -0.95
N ARG A 89 14.02 0.66 -0.54
CA ARG A 89 14.03 0.28 0.89
C ARG A 89 15.32 0.65 1.62
N ARG A 90 16.44 0.81 0.89
CA ARG A 90 17.76 1.12 1.45
C ARG A 90 18.05 2.61 1.57
N ASP A 91 17.29 3.48 0.91
CA ASP A 91 17.38 4.92 1.11
C ASP A 91 16.89 5.30 2.53
N PRO A 92 17.78 5.77 3.43
CA PRO A 92 17.40 6.18 4.78
C PRO A 92 16.47 7.42 4.79
N GLY A 93 16.35 8.13 3.66
CA GLY A 93 15.52 9.33 3.52
C GLY A 93 14.02 9.05 3.40
N VAL A 94 13.63 7.84 3.02
CA VAL A 94 12.22 7.43 2.96
C VAL A 94 11.99 6.32 3.96
N LYS A 95 11.65 6.70 5.20
CA LYS A 95 11.09 5.78 6.21
C LYS A 95 9.73 5.26 5.75
N GLY A 96 9.74 4.34 4.78
CA GLY A 96 8.64 3.45 4.46
C GLY A 96 8.56 2.35 5.51
N SER A 97 8.06 2.71 6.69
CA SER A 97 7.78 1.77 7.78
C SER A 97 6.82 0.69 7.29
N LYS A 98 7.31 -0.54 7.12
CA LYS A 98 6.49 -1.74 7.05
C LYS A 98 6.81 -2.54 8.31
N ASN A 99 5.81 -2.62 9.20
CA ASN A 99 5.79 -3.29 10.52
C ASN A 99 5.89 -2.38 11.76
N ALA A 100 5.30 -1.19 11.71
CA ALA A 100 4.62 -0.70 12.89
C ALA A 100 3.13 -0.65 12.55
N THR A 101 2.29 -1.22 13.40
CA THR A 101 0.85 -0.92 13.50
C THR A 101 0.72 0.59 13.74
N LEU A 102 0.83 1.37 12.67
CA LEU A 102 0.59 2.79 12.69
C LEU A 102 -0.93 2.92 12.81
N GLN A 103 -1.37 3.26 14.02
CA GLN A 103 -2.70 3.83 14.23
C GLN A 103 -2.97 4.87 13.13
N PRO A 104 -4.20 4.93 12.59
CA PRO A 104 -4.49 5.80 11.47
C PRO A 104 -4.09 7.22 11.86
N ARG A 105 -3.13 7.76 11.09
CA ARG A 105 -2.60 9.11 11.25
C ARG A 105 -3.76 10.05 10.96
N ARG A 106 -4.52 10.38 12.00
CA ARG A 106 -5.52 11.45 11.95
C ARG A 106 -4.77 12.65 11.43
N TYR A 107 -5.23 13.19 10.31
CA TYR A 107 -4.89 14.51 9.84
C TYR A 107 -4.98 15.44 11.06
N GLN A 108 -3.84 15.79 11.65
CA GLN A 108 -3.82 16.82 12.67
C GLN A 108 -3.98 18.12 11.91
N SER A 109 -5.24 18.47 11.67
CA SER A 109 -5.62 19.85 11.43
C SER A 109 -4.89 20.70 12.48
N PHE A 110 -4.25 21.79 12.07
CA PHE A 110 -3.64 22.81 12.93
C PHE A 110 -4.66 23.53 13.84
N LEU A 111 -5.78 22.88 14.16
CA LEU A 111 -6.66 23.22 15.25
C LEU A 111 -5.92 22.85 16.54
N THR A 112 -5.18 23.85 17.03
CA THR A 112 -4.59 23.90 18.36
C THR A 112 -5.45 23.16 19.37
N ASN A 113 -4.87 22.15 20.01
CA ASN A 113 -5.53 21.43 21.08
C ASN A 113 -5.90 22.47 22.16
N PRO A 114 -7.18 22.68 22.51
CA PRO A 114 -7.56 23.82 23.37
C PRO A 114 -6.91 23.78 24.76
N LYS A 115 -6.34 22.63 25.16
CA LYS A 115 -5.56 22.47 26.39
C LYS A 115 -4.22 23.21 26.39
N SER A 116 -3.65 23.54 25.22
CA SER A 116 -2.39 24.29 25.11
C SER A 116 -2.60 25.80 24.91
N LEU A 117 -3.84 26.26 24.80
CA LEU A 117 -4.17 27.68 24.72
C LEU A 117 -4.30 28.27 26.13
N PRO A 118 -3.86 29.53 26.34
CA PRO A 118 -4.22 30.33 27.51
C PRO A 118 -5.72 30.29 27.73
N GLN A 119 -6.17 30.32 28.99
CA GLN A 119 -7.59 30.19 29.35
C GLN A 119 -8.47 31.22 28.62
N GLU A 120 -7.89 32.37 28.27
CA GLU A 120 -8.58 33.53 27.68
C GLU A 120 -8.80 33.35 26.17
N ALA A 121 -8.04 32.46 25.54
CA ALA A 121 -8.20 32.05 24.15
C ALA A 121 -9.09 30.80 23.98
N ARG A 122 -9.54 30.18 25.08
CA ARG A 122 -10.46 29.02 25.02
C ARG A 122 -11.90 29.52 24.90
N LYS A 123 -12.63 29.00 23.92
CA LYS A 123 -14.07 29.26 23.80
C LYS A 123 -14.81 28.75 25.03
N LYS A 124 -15.58 29.62 25.68
CA LYS A 124 -16.51 29.26 26.77
C LYS A 124 -17.71 28.51 26.20
N CYS A 125 -18.23 27.55 26.95
CA CYS A 125 -19.49 26.88 26.67
C CYS A 125 -20.61 27.92 26.78
N TYR A 126 -21.45 28.03 25.74
CA TYR A 126 -22.53 29.02 25.70
C TYR A 126 -23.70 28.67 26.63
N LEU A 127 -23.81 27.42 27.09
CA LEU A 127 -24.89 26.99 27.99
C LEU A 127 -24.57 27.25 29.46
N CYS A 128 -23.34 26.96 29.90
CA CYS A 128 -22.99 27.00 31.32
C CYS A 128 -21.78 27.90 31.64
N GLY A 129 -21.20 28.56 30.63
CA GLY A 129 -20.03 29.45 30.79
C GLY A 129 -18.68 28.76 31.05
N GLY A 130 -18.65 27.43 31.15
CA GLY A 130 -17.44 26.66 31.46
C GLY A 130 -16.49 26.46 30.27
N TYR A 131 -15.22 26.15 30.54
CA TYR A 131 -14.20 25.92 29.50
C TYR A 131 -14.16 24.46 29.02
N HIS A 132 -15.20 24.03 28.32
CA HIS A 132 -15.30 22.70 27.74
C HIS A 132 -16.07 22.70 26.42
N LYS A 133 -15.95 21.59 25.67
CA LYS A 133 -16.82 21.35 24.50
C LYS A 133 -18.24 21.07 24.98
N LEU A 134 -19.25 21.53 24.23
CA LEU A 134 -20.67 21.33 24.53
C LEU A 134 -21.04 19.87 24.84
N LEU A 135 -20.44 18.92 24.11
CA LEU A 135 -20.59 17.47 24.32
C LEU A 135 -20.16 16.96 25.71
N LYS A 136 -19.43 17.78 26.47
CA LYS A 136 -18.98 17.50 27.84
C LYS A 136 -19.62 18.44 28.87
N CYS A 137 -20.67 19.17 28.50
CA CYS A 137 -21.39 20.05 29.39
C CYS A 137 -22.46 19.26 30.14
N ASP A 138 -22.40 19.24 31.47
CA ASP A 138 -23.38 18.49 32.29
C ASP A 138 -24.80 19.04 32.10
N THR A 139 -24.96 20.36 32.00
CA THR A 139 -26.25 21.01 31.72
C THR A 139 -26.83 20.54 30.38
N PHE A 140 -25.99 20.35 29.35
CA PHE A 140 -26.42 19.83 28.05
C PHE A 140 -26.78 18.34 28.11
N LEU A 141 -26.00 17.55 28.84
CA LEU A 141 -26.23 16.12 29.02
C LEU A 141 -27.46 15.82 29.90
N GLN A 142 -27.93 16.79 30.68
CA GLN A 142 -29.15 16.70 31.47
C GLN A 142 -30.41 17.15 30.71
N GLN A 143 -30.28 17.84 29.57
CA GLN A 143 -31.45 18.24 28.76
C GLN A 143 -32.08 17.06 28.01
N ALA A 144 -33.40 17.16 27.77
CA ALA A 144 -34.13 16.20 26.97
C ALA A 144 -33.64 16.19 25.52
N VAL A 145 -33.74 15.05 24.85
CA VAL A 145 -33.22 14.86 23.48
C VAL A 145 -33.78 15.91 22.51
N ARG A 146 -35.05 16.30 22.66
CA ARG A 146 -35.71 17.34 21.85
C ARG A 146 -35.03 18.71 22.00
N ASP A 147 -34.65 19.08 23.21
CA ASP A 147 -34.05 20.39 23.52
C ASP A 147 -32.57 20.47 23.09
N ARG A 148 -31.88 19.32 23.04
CA ARG A 148 -30.51 19.25 22.51
C ARG A 148 -30.44 19.62 21.04
N TYR A 149 -31.44 19.24 20.24
CA TYR A 149 -31.49 19.57 18.81
C TYR A 149 -31.69 21.07 18.57
N SER A 150 -32.52 21.75 19.38
CA SER A 150 -32.67 23.21 19.26
C SER A 150 -31.36 23.93 19.60
N VAL A 151 -30.69 23.49 20.67
CA VAL A 151 -29.42 24.04 21.15
C VAL A 151 -28.28 23.89 20.13
N LEU A 152 -28.26 22.79 19.36
CA LEU A 152 -27.30 22.54 18.28
C LEU A 152 -27.61 23.28 16.98
N ARG A 153 -28.84 23.77 16.79
CA ARG A 153 -29.25 24.51 15.58
C ARG A 153 -29.02 26.02 15.71
N SER A 154 -29.00 26.52 16.93
CA SER A 154 -28.80 27.94 17.25
C SER A 154 -27.33 28.39 17.24
N HIS A 155 -26.35 27.46 17.15
CA HIS A 155 -24.90 27.72 17.19
C HIS A 155 -24.12 26.70 16.37
#